data_AF-A0A849ZT62-F1
#
_entry.id   AF-A0A849ZT62-F1
#
_cell.length_a   1.000
_cell.length_b   1.000
_cell.length_c   1.000
_cell.angle_alpha   90.00
_cell.angle_beta   90.00
_cell.angle_gamma   90.00
#
_symmetry.space_group_name_H-M   'P 1'
#
loop_
_entity.id
_entity.type
_entity.pdbx_description
1 polymer ?
#
loop_
_entity_poly.entity_id
_entity_poly.type
_entity_poly.pdbx_seq_one_letter_code
_entity_poly.pdbx_strand_id
1 'polypeptide(L)'
;ASVAAALTASLAMGLGAAANLSVTFEAAGLGVTAVALEGIRQRRLPWRHALALTLPGLALAAALTLPPLRGAPASLFYVGLPTLGLSIYNLVDATLFAATAPNDLLAATARWAMAVAWGAVPALFALMVSAAALPRMRRPDAERLSRCHDLLSLCVGTLLVSLALMFTANAVGGLLFPQDRTGLPLIALFCLALGALTRAGLGPQDDRWAGRMLAVMMAALCVRQALQLQVQCYGIWRYDAGTRRLAGALVNWHETQPPGTTVRLAASWRLEPSLNFYRTMWGLDWLAPVTRGSERGAAGHFGAEGWSVCALEAADAHLVERLGLRPIGADLVSGAILAEPSS
;
A
#
# COMPACT_ATOMS: atom_id res chain seq x y z
N ALA A 1 -19.42 -19.11 19.47
CA ALA A 1 -17.98 -19.19 19.81
C ALA A 1 -17.83 -19.13 21.34
N SER A 2 -16.76 -19.68 21.93
CA SER A 2 -16.51 -19.47 23.36
C SER A 2 -16.15 -18.00 23.63
N VAL A 3 -16.43 -17.49 24.83
CA VAL A 3 -16.03 -16.13 25.25
C VAL A 3 -14.50 -15.96 25.10
N ALA A 4 -13.73 -16.99 25.41
CA ALA A 4 -12.28 -16.98 25.21
C ALA A 4 -11.87 -16.71 23.75
N ALA A 5 -12.52 -17.38 22.78
CA ALA A 5 -12.24 -17.13 21.37
C ALA A 5 -12.61 -15.70 20.94
N ALA A 6 -13.72 -15.15 21.46
CA ALA A 6 -14.12 -13.76 21.22
C ALA A 6 -13.11 -12.76 21.79
N LEU A 7 -12.59 -13.01 23.00
CA LEU A 7 -11.55 -12.21 23.63
C LEU A 7 -10.25 -12.23 22.80
N THR A 8 -9.80 -13.41 22.38
CA THR A 8 -8.59 -13.54 21.54
C THR A 8 -8.75 -12.80 20.23
N ALA A 9 -9.89 -12.94 19.55
CA ALA A 9 -10.18 -12.19 18.32
C ALA A 9 -10.20 -10.68 18.57
N SER A 10 -10.82 -10.23 19.67
CA SER A 10 -10.84 -8.83 20.07
C SER A 10 -9.44 -8.26 20.25
N LEU A 11 -8.59 -8.93 21.03
CA LEU A 11 -7.21 -8.52 21.29
C LEU A 11 -6.38 -8.50 19.99
N ALA A 12 -6.55 -9.50 19.12
CA ALA A 12 -5.87 -9.53 17.81
C ALA A 12 -6.27 -8.35 16.91
N MET A 13 -7.57 -8.01 16.86
CA MET A 13 -8.06 -6.83 16.14
C MET A 13 -7.48 -5.54 16.73
N GLY A 14 -7.45 -5.42 18.06
CA GLY A 14 -6.87 -4.27 18.76
C GLY A 14 -5.38 -4.09 18.50
N LEU A 15 -4.60 -5.18 18.56
CA LEU A 15 -3.17 -5.18 18.22
C LEU A 15 -2.92 -4.84 16.75
N GLY A 16 -3.75 -5.36 15.83
CA GLY A 16 -3.66 -5.03 14.41
C GLY A 16 -3.86 -3.54 14.14
N ALA A 17 -4.91 -2.95 14.74
CA ALA A 17 -5.16 -1.51 14.63
C ALA A 17 -4.07 -0.66 15.30
N ALA A 18 -3.52 -1.11 16.43
CA ALA A 18 -2.43 -0.41 17.12
C ALA A 18 -1.10 -0.46 16.33
N ALA A 19 -0.79 -1.59 15.71
CA ALA A 19 0.41 -1.77 14.91
C ALA A 19 0.36 -0.99 13.59
N ASN A 20 -0.84 -0.83 13.01
CA ASN A 20 -1.06 -0.02 11.83
C ASN A 20 -2.45 0.63 11.87
N LEU A 21 -2.47 1.94 12.12
CA LEU A 21 -3.71 2.73 12.21
C LEU A 21 -4.57 2.64 10.94
N SER A 22 -3.98 2.35 9.77
CA SER A 22 -4.75 2.21 8.53
C SER A 22 -5.69 0.99 8.54
N VAL A 23 -5.48 0.02 9.44
CA VAL A 23 -6.29 -1.21 9.60
C VAL A 23 -7.48 -1.00 10.57
N THR A 24 -7.59 0.18 11.17
CA THR A 24 -8.60 0.47 12.22
C THR A 24 -10.02 0.27 11.69
N PHE A 25 -10.28 0.68 10.45
CA PHE A 25 -11.62 0.58 9.84
C PHE A 25 -12.01 -0.88 9.58
N GLU A 26 -11.07 -1.71 9.13
CA GLU A 26 -11.25 -3.14 8.88
C GLU A 26 -11.41 -3.92 10.17
N ALA A 27 -10.63 -3.60 11.21
CA ALA A 27 -10.77 -4.19 12.53
C ALA A 27 -12.15 -3.88 13.14
N ALA A 28 -12.59 -2.62 13.05
CA ALA A 28 -13.93 -2.22 13.50
C ALA A 28 -15.04 -2.91 12.67
N GLY A 29 -14.88 -2.92 11.34
CA GLY A 29 -15.81 -3.57 10.42
C GLY A 29 -15.97 -5.07 10.68
N LEU A 30 -14.87 -5.75 11.00
CA LEU A 30 -14.84 -7.17 11.33
C LEU A 30 -15.59 -7.44 12.63
N GLY A 31 -15.34 -6.64 13.68
CA GLY A 31 -16.04 -6.73 14.94
C GLY A 31 -17.55 -6.55 14.79
N VAL A 32 -17.98 -5.47 14.12
CA VAL A 32 -19.41 -5.17 13.89
C VAL A 32 -20.09 -6.28 13.09
N THR A 33 -19.45 -6.75 12.01
CA THR A 33 -20.01 -7.79 11.15
C THR A 33 -20.11 -9.13 11.87
N ALA A 34 -19.10 -9.51 12.64
CA ALA A 34 -19.13 -10.73 13.43
C ALA A 34 -20.25 -10.72 14.49
N VAL A 35 -20.46 -9.58 15.17
CA VAL A 35 -21.60 -9.42 16.11
C VAL A 35 -22.93 -9.53 15.38
N ALA A 36 -23.08 -8.86 14.22
CA ALA A 36 -24.31 -8.88 13.44
C ALA A 36 -24.65 -10.30 12.95
N LEU A 37 -23.67 -11.02 12.39
CA LEU A 37 -23.85 -12.40 11.92
C LEU A 37 -24.22 -13.35 13.06
N GLU A 38 -23.61 -13.21 14.23
CA GLU A 38 -23.96 -14.02 15.39
C GLU A 38 -25.37 -13.71 15.91
N GLY A 39 -25.76 -12.44 15.94
CA GLY A 39 -27.11 -12.01 16.30
C GLY A 39 -28.17 -12.58 15.37
N ILE A 40 -27.91 -12.60 14.06
CA ILE A 40 -28.78 -13.22 13.05
C ILE A 40 -28.90 -14.73 13.29
N ARG A 41 -27.77 -15.43 13.55
CA ARG A 41 -27.77 -16.87 13.79
C ARG A 41 -28.53 -17.27 15.06
N GLN A 42 -28.31 -16.55 16.16
CA GLN A 42 -28.93 -16.86 17.45
C GLN A 42 -30.36 -16.30 17.59
N ARG A 43 -30.82 -15.48 16.63
CA ARG A 43 -32.07 -14.67 16.71
C ARG A 43 -32.17 -13.79 17.96
N ARG A 44 -31.05 -13.58 18.64
CA ARG A 44 -30.87 -12.73 19.83
C ARG A 44 -29.44 -12.23 19.79
N LEU A 45 -29.22 -10.99 20.19
CA LEU A 45 -27.86 -10.45 20.35
C LEU A 45 -27.31 -10.89 21.70
N PRO A 46 -26.30 -11.78 21.75
CA PRO A 46 -25.65 -12.11 23.01
C PRO A 46 -24.75 -10.93 23.41
N TRP A 47 -25.31 -9.91 24.05
CA TRP A 47 -24.59 -8.66 24.42
C TRP A 47 -23.25 -8.94 25.11
N ARG A 48 -23.16 -9.98 25.94
CA ARG A 48 -21.90 -10.43 26.57
C ARG A 48 -20.81 -10.78 25.55
N HIS A 49 -21.16 -11.50 24.49
CA HIS A 49 -20.22 -11.86 23.42
C HIS A 49 -19.88 -10.65 22.56
N ALA A 50 -20.86 -9.76 22.30
CA ALA A 50 -20.60 -8.52 21.58
C ALA A 50 -19.57 -7.66 22.33
N LEU A 51 -19.76 -7.45 23.64
CA LEU A 51 -18.82 -6.73 24.48
C LEU A 51 -17.46 -7.43 24.55
N ALA A 52 -17.43 -8.76 24.70
CA ALA A 52 -16.18 -9.53 24.71
C ALA A 52 -15.41 -9.45 23.38
N LEU A 53 -16.12 -9.29 22.26
CA LEU A 53 -15.51 -9.21 20.94
C LEU A 53 -15.01 -7.79 20.60
N THR A 54 -15.61 -6.73 21.16
CA THR A 54 -15.28 -5.34 20.78
C THR A 54 -14.48 -4.59 21.85
N LEU A 55 -14.86 -4.68 23.13
CA LEU A 55 -14.29 -3.81 24.16
C LEU A 55 -12.80 -4.08 24.47
N PRO A 56 -12.32 -5.32 24.64
CA PRO A 56 -10.90 -5.56 24.97
C PRO A 56 -9.95 -5.04 23.89
N GLY A 57 -10.26 -5.30 22.62
CA GLY A 57 -9.51 -4.83 21.47
C GLY A 57 -9.51 -3.31 21.35
N LEU A 58 -10.69 -2.69 21.51
CA LEU A 58 -10.81 -1.23 21.50
C LEU A 58 -10.01 -0.59 22.64
N ALA A 59 -10.11 -1.12 23.86
CA ALA A 59 -9.37 -0.63 25.01
C ALA A 59 -7.86 -0.77 24.81
N LEU A 60 -7.40 -1.91 24.28
CA LEU A 60 -5.99 -2.14 23.97
C LEU A 60 -5.49 -1.21 22.87
N ALA A 61 -6.22 -1.08 21.76
CA ALA A 61 -5.87 -0.17 20.67
C ALA A 61 -5.80 1.28 21.15
N ALA A 62 -6.78 1.72 21.95
CA ALA A 62 -6.80 3.05 22.53
C ALA A 62 -5.64 3.27 23.51
N ALA A 63 -5.33 2.30 24.37
CA ALA A 63 -4.22 2.40 25.32
C ALA A 63 -2.86 2.54 24.62
N LEU A 64 -2.66 1.86 23.49
CA LEU A 64 -1.41 1.91 22.73
C LEU A 64 -1.30 3.12 21.80
N THR A 65 -2.42 3.58 21.23
CA THR A 65 -2.41 4.63 20.20
C THR A 65 -2.78 6.02 20.71
N LEU A 66 -3.65 6.16 21.72
CA LEU A 66 -4.03 7.50 22.20
C LEU A 66 -2.86 8.31 22.76
N PRO A 67 -1.91 7.75 23.55
CA PRO A 67 -0.80 8.55 24.06
C PRO A 67 0.03 9.25 22.98
N PRO A 68 0.52 8.59 21.91
CA PRO A 68 1.22 9.28 20.83
C PRO A 68 0.30 10.17 19.97
N LEU A 69 -0.99 9.85 19.87
CA LEU A 69 -1.93 10.59 19.04
C LEU A 69 -2.47 11.88 19.69
N ARG A 70 -2.44 12.02 21.01
CA ARG A 70 -2.98 13.19 21.73
C ARG A 70 -2.39 14.52 21.29
N GLY A 71 -1.14 14.54 20.82
CA GLY A 71 -0.46 15.74 20.32
C GLY A 71 -0.28 15.79 18.81
N ALA A 72 -0.78 14.79 18.06
CA ALA A 72 -0.57 14.70 16.63
C ALA A 72 -1.55 15.65 15.89
N PRO A 73 -1.07 16.66 15.14
CA PRO A 73 -1.97 17.49 14.34
C PRO A 73 -2.55 16.67 13.19
N ALA A 74 -3.78 17.01 12.77
CA ALA A 74 -4.47 16.34 11.66
C ALA A 74 -3.64 16.35 10.35
N SER A 75 -2.77 17.36 10.20
CA SER A 75 -1.84 17.47 9.07
C SER A 75 -0.81 16.34 8.99
N LEU A 76 -0.64 15.49 10.02
CA LEU A 76 0.17 14.28 9.95
C LEU A 76 -0.54 13.11 9.23
N PHE A 77 -1.85 13.21 9.04
CA PHE A 77 -2.68 12.22 8.32
C PHE A 77 -2.98 12.68 6.89
N TYR A 78 -2.00 13.30 6.24
CA TYR A 78 -2.12 13.91 4.92
C TYR A 78 -1.93 12.94 3.75
N VAL A 79 -1.62 11.68 4.02
CA VAL A 79 -1.39 10.67 2.98
C VAL A 79 -2.71 9.97 2.65
N GLY A 80 -3.14 10.11 1.40
CA GLY A 80 -4.34 9.45 0.88
C GLY A 80 -4.90 10.18 -0.33
N LEU A 81 -6.07 9.74 -0.78
CA LEU A 81 -6.75 10.28 -1.96
C LEU A 81 -8.09 10.94 -1.59
N PRO A 82 -8.51 12.00 -2.29
CA PRO A 82 -9.68 12.77 -1.90
C PRO A 82 -11.01 12.04 -2.17
N THR A 83 -11.00 11.00 -3.02
CA THR A 83 -12.21 10.24 -3.38
C THR A 83 -11.95 8.74 -3.37
N LEU A 84 -12.97 7.96 -3.02
CA LEU A 84 -12.93 6.51 -3.05
C LEU A 84 -12.62 5.98 -4.46
N GLY A 85 -13.13 6.65 -5.49
CA GLY A 85 -12.86 6.29 -6.88
C GLY A 85 -11.39 6.35 -7.26
N LEU A 86 -10.70 7.43 -6.85
CA LEU A 86 -9.25 7.54 -7.04
C LEU A 86 -8.51 6.49 -6.21
N SER A 87 -8.96 6.19 -4.99
CA SER A 87 -8.41 5.12 -4.16
C SER A 87 -8.50 3.75 -4.85
N ILE A 88 -9.68 3.38 -5.37
CA ILE A 88 -9.88 2.13 -6.12
C ILE A 88 -8.98 2.11 -7.36
N TYR A 89 -8.94 3.20 -8.12
CA TYR A 89 -8.06 3.30 -9.29
C TYR A 89 -6.59 3.11 -8.91
N ASN A 90 -6.10 3.78 -7.87
CA ASN A 90 -4.72 3.65 -7.39
C ASN A 90 -4.40 2.20 -6.96
N LEU A 91 -5.31 1.53 -6.24
CA LEU A 91 -5.12 0.14 -5.84
C LEU A 91 -5.11 -0.82 -7.04
N VAL A 92 -5.99 -0.61 -8.02
CA VAL A 92 -6.03 -1.39 -9.26
C VAL A 92 -4.78 -1.14 -10.10
N ASP A 93 -4.37 0.12 -10.23
CA ASP A 93 -3.18 0.51 -10.99
C ASP A 93 -1.92 -0.08 -10.37
N ALA A 94 -1.74 0.09 -9.06
CA ALA A 94 -0.64 -0.50 -8.30
C ALA A 94 -0.63 -2.03 -8.38
N THR A 95 -1.80 -2.68 -8.41
CA THR A 95 -1.89 -4.14 -8.54
C THR A 95 -1.54 -4.59 -9.96
N LEU A 96 -2.09 -3.97 -11.00
CA LEU A 96 -1.95 -4.48 -12.37
C LEU A 96 -0.67 -4.01 -13.07
N PHE A 97 -0.14 -2.87 -12.68
CA PHE A 97 0.88 -2.12 -13.42
C PHE A 97 2.11 -1.76 -12.57
N ALA A 98 2.36 -2.50 -11.48
CA ALA A 98 3.54 -2.35 -10.61
C ALA A 98 4.88 -2.34 -11.37
N ALA A 99 4.96 -2.99 -12.54
CA ALA A 99 6.13 -2.99 -13.40
C ALA A 99 6.02 -1.89 -14.46
N THR A 100 7.00 -0.98 -14.49
CA THR A 100 7.17 0.08 -15.50
C THR A 100 7.00 -0.49 -16.91
N ALA A 101 5.84 -0.26 -17.50
CA ALA A 101 5.66 -0.45 -18.92
C ALA A 101 6.33 0.74 -19.65
N PRO A 102 6.98 0.53 -20.79
CA PRO A 102 7.41 1.61 -21.69
C PRO A 102 6.30 2.65 -21.91
N ASN A 103 6.66 3.91 -22.14
CA ASN A 103 5.71 5.04 -22.17
C ASN A 103 4.48 4.83 -23.07
N ASP A 104 4.62 4.14 -24.20
CA ASP A 104 3.50 3.87 -25.13
C ASP A 104 2.50 2.83 -24.59
N LEU A 105 2.95 1.94 -23.71
CA LEU A 105 2.08 1.01 -22.99
C LEU A 105 1.34 1.72 -21.84
N LEU A 106 1.84 2.84 -21.31
CA LEU A 106 1.21 3.56 -20.19
C LEU A 106 -0.21 4.05 -20.51
N ALA A 107 -0.44 4.53 -21.74
CA ALA A 107 -1.77 5.00 -22.14
C ALA A 107 -2.77 3.83 -22.30
N ALA A 108 -2.30 2.68 -22.79
CA ALA A 108 -3.11 1.47 -22.85
C ALA A 108 -3.40 0.93 -21.45
N THR A 109 -2.39 0.88 -20.57
CA THR A 109 -2.53 0.39 -19.19
C THR A 109 -3.47 1.26 -18.37
N ALA A 110 -3.41 2.59 -18.52
CA ALA A 110 -4.32 3.51 -17.84
C ALA A 110 -5.79 3.26 -18.20
N ARG A 111 -6.09 3.05 -19.50
CA ARG A 111 -7.47 2.71 -19.94
C ARG A 111 -7.95 1.40 -19.35
N TRP A 112 -7.09 0.38 -19.32
CA TRP A 112 -7.43 -0.91 -18.69
C TRP A 112 -7.61 -0.78 -17.17
N ALA A 113 -6.75 -0.03 -16.48
CA ALA A 113 -6.88 0.27 -15.05
C ALA A 113 -8.25 0.91 -14.76
N MET A 114 -8.65 1.90 -15.56
CA MET A 114 -9.95 2.55 -15.44
C MET A 114 -11.10 1.56 -15.68
N ALA A 115 -11.04 0.74 -16.74
CA ALA A 115 -12.08 -0.24 -17.03
C ALA A 115 -12.25 -1.27 -15.90
N VAL A 116 -11.13 -1.71 -15.29
CA VAL A 116 -11.17 -2.62 -14.15
C VAL A 116 -11.69 -1.92 -12.90
N ALA A 117 -11.19 -0.72 -12.58
CA ALA A 117 -11.57 0.04 -11.39
C ALA A 117 -13.05 0.46 -11.38
N TRP A 118 -13.58 0.86 -12.53
CA TRP A 118 -14.93 1.40 -12.65
C TRP A 118 -15.97 0.40 -13.17
N GLY A 119 -15.52 -0.69 -13.79
CA GLY A 119 -16.41 -1.74 -14.32
C GLY A 119 -16.29 -3.04 -13.52
N ALA A 120 -15.14 -3.71 -13.64
CA ALA A 120 -14.97 -5.06 -13.11
C ALA A 120 -15.05 -5.13 -11.57
N VAL A 121 -14.39 -4.22 -10.86
CA VAL A 121 -14.36 -4.20 -9.39
C VAL A 121 -15.76 -3.97 -8.80
N PRO A 122 -16.54 -2.94 -9.20
CA PRO A 122 -17.90 -2.75 -8.73
C PRO A 122 -18.83 -3.91 -9.09
N ALA A 123 -18.71 -4.48 -10.29
CA ALA A 123 -19.54 -5.62 -10.71
C ALA A 123 -19.26 -6.88 -9.85
N LEU A 124 -17.98 -7.19 -9.61
CA LEU A 124 -17.58 -8.28 -8.73
C LEU A 124 -18.01 -8.02 -7.28
N PHE A 125 -17.90 -6.77 -6.81
CA PHE A 125 -18.38 -6.39 -5.48
C PHE A 125 -19.89 -6.60 -5.33
N ALA A 126 -20.68 -6.13 -6.30
CA ALA A 126 -22.13 -6.33 -6.34
C ALA A 126 -22.51 -7.82 -6.37
N LEU A 127 -21.77 -8.64 -7.13
CA LEU A 127 -21.94 -10.09 -7.16
C LEU A 127 -21.66 -10.73 -5.79
N MET A 128 -20.59 -10.32 -5.11
CA MET A 128 -20.25 -10.80 -3.76
C MET A 128 -21.32 -10.41 -2.74
N VAL A 129 -21.81 -9.16 -2.77
CA VAL A 129 -22.91 -8.69 -1.92
C VAL A 129 -24.18 -9.50 -2.16
N SER A 130 -24.53 -9.71 -3.43
CA SER A 130 -25.71 -10.51 -3.81
C SER A 130 -25.59 -11.95 -3.30
N ALA A 131 -24.43 -12.57 -3.49
CA ALA A 131 -24.18 -13.94 -3.04
C ALA A 131 -24.15 -14.07 -1.51
N ALA A 132 -23.68 -13.05 -0.79
CA ALA A 132 -23.70 -13.00 0.67
C ALA A 132 -25.13 -12.79 1.24
N ALA A 133 -26.00 -12.09 0.50
CA ALA A 133 -27.37 -11.81 0.90
C ALA A 133 -28.35 -12.96 0.59
N LEU A 134 -28.01 -13.87 -0.34
CA LEU A 134 -28.89 -14.97 -0.72
C LEU A 134 -29.16 -15.90 0.48
N PRO A 135 -30.44 -16.21 0.78
CA PRO A 135 -30.78 -17.05 1.91
C PRO A 135 -30.17 -18.45 1.77
N ARG A 136 -29.68 -19.01 2.88
CA ARG A 136 -29.16 -20.40 3.02
C ARG A 136 -30.14 -21.51 2.60
N MET A 137 -31.33 -21.15 2.15
CA MET A 137 -32.46 -22.05 2.02
C MET A 137 -32.24 -22.98 0.82
N ARG A 138 -32.18 -24.29 1.12
CA ARG A 138 -32.33 -25.44 0.20
C ARG A 138 -31.06 -26.05 -0.42
N ARG A 139 -29.98 -26.30 0.34
CA ARG A 139 -28.94 -27.24 -0.13
C ARG A 139 -28.60 -28.35 0.88
N PRO A 140 -28.67 -29.64 0.48
CA PRO A 140 -28.40 -30.79 1.34
C PRO A 140 -26.92 -30.96 1.73
N ASP A 141 -25.97 -30.38 0.97
CA ASP A 141 -24.54 -30.29 1.34
C ASP A 141 -24.26 -29.13 2.35
N ALA A 142 -25.17 -28.94 3.31
CA ALA A 142 -25.34 -27.71 4.07
C ALA A 142 -24.09 -27.27 4.87
N GLU A 143 -23.30 -28.20 5.40
CA GLU A 143 -22.23 -27.86 6.34
C GLU A 143 -21.01 -27.20 5.67
N ARG A 144 -20.49 -27.76 4.57
CA ARG A 144 -19.32 -27.20 3.86
C ARG A 144 -19.66 -25.89 3.16
N LEU A 145 -20.84 -25.84 2.51
CA LEU A 145 -21.35 -24.62 1.90
C LEU A 145 -21.60 -23.52 2.94
N SER A 146 -22.02 -23.89 4.17
CA SER A 146 -22.19 -22.91 5.24
C SER A 146 -20.89 -22.21 5.59
N ARG A 147 -19.75 -22.91 5.72
CA ARG A 147 -18.48 -22.26 6.12
C ARG A 147 -17.97 -21.25 5.08
N CYS A 148 -18.08 -21.57 3.79
CA CYS A 148 -17.66 -20.65 2.72
C CYS A 148 -18.58 -19.44 2.64
N HIS A 149 -19.89 -19.65 2.77
CA HIS A 149 -20.85 -18.56 2.82
C HIS A 149 -20.66 -17.69 4.07
N ASP A 150 -20.35 -18.28 5.23
CA ASP A 150 -20.03 -17.56 6.45
C ASP A 150 -18.78 -16.69 6.31
N LEU A 151 -17.73 -17.23 5.69
CA LEU A 151 -16.53 -16.45 5.37
C LEU A 151 -16.85 -15.33 4.37
N LEU A 152 -17.62 -15.61 3.32
CA LEU A 152 -18.05 -14.63 2.33
C LEU A 152 -18.81 -13.48 3.02
N SER A 153 -19.83 -13.80 3.81
CA SER A 153 -20.64 -12.80 4.52
C SER A 153 -19.83 -12.02 5.54
N LEU A 154 -18.85 -12.66 6.21
CA LEU A 154 -17.93 -11.97 7.10
C LEU A 154 -17.03 -10.98 6.35
N CYS A 155 -16.39 -11.41 5.24
CA CYS A 155 -15.52 -10.53 4.45
C CYS A 155 -16.30 -9.40 3.77
N VAL A 156 -17.44 -9.69 3.16
CA VAL A 156 -18.29 -8.69 2.49
C VAL A 156 -18.89 -7.71 3.49
N GLY A 157 -19.40 -8.19 4.63
CA GLY A 157 -19.89 -7.32 5.69
C GLY A 157 -18.77 -6.45 6.25
N THR A 158 -17.58 -7.02 6.48
CA THR A 158 -16.40 -6.26 6.91
C THR A 158 -16.06 -5.16 5.92
N LEU A 159 -16.00 -5.47 4.62
CA LEU A 159 -15.75 -4.48 3.55
C LEU A 159 -16.80 -3.36 3.56
N LEU A 160 -18.09 -3.70 3.59
CA LEU A 160 -19.17 -2.72 3.60
C LEU A 160 -19.10 -1.78 4.81
N VAL A 161 -18.91 -2.33 6.01
CA VAL A 161 -18.79 -1.53 7.23
C VAL A 161 -17.51 -0.69 7.20
N SER A 162 -16.38 -1.23 6.74
CA SER A 162 -15.12 -0.49 6.62
C SER A 162 -15.26 0.70 5.67
N LEU A 163 -15.84 0.48 4.49
CA LEU A 163 -16.11 1.54 3.51
C LEU A 163 -17.06 2.60 4.06
N ALA A 164 -18.11 2.20 4.79
CA ALA A 164 -19.02 3.14 5.44
C ALA A 164 -18.32 3.97 6.52
N LEU A 165 -17.45 3.36 7.33
CA LEU A 165 -16.66 4.06 8.34
C LEU A 165 -15.65 5.03 7.70
N MET A 166 -14.96 4.61 6.62
CA MET A 166 -14.05 5.47 5.87
C MET A 166 -14.79 6.66 5.24
N PHE A 167 -15.95 6.43 4.63
CA PHE A 167 -16.79 7.49 4.07
C PHE A 167 -17.23 8.47 5.15
N THR A 168 -17.63 7.96 6.32
CA THR A 168 -18.01 8.78 7.48
C THR A 168 -16.83 9.60 7.99
N ALA A 169 -15.64 9.00 8.11
CA ALA A 169 -14.41 9.68 8.53
C ALA A 169 -13.98 10.76 7.54
N ASN A 170 -14.13 10.51 6.23
CA ASN A 170 -13.89 11.50 5.19
C ASN A 170 -14.90 12.66 5.27
N ALA A 171 -16.20 12.36 5.37
CA ALA A 171 -17.25 13.37 5.40
C ALA A 171 -17.23 14.25 6.66
N VAL A 172 -16.93 13.66 7.83
CA VAL A 172 -16.96 14.37 9.12
C VAL A 172 -15.60 14.98 9.46
N GLY A 173 -14.51 14.25 9.20
CA GLY A 173 -13.16 14.62 9.64
C GLY A 173 -12.21 15.05 8.53
N GLY A 174 -12.66 15.05 7.26
CA GLY A 174 -11.79 15.35 6.12
C GLY A 174 -10.69 14.31 5.88
N LEU A 175 -10.80 13.12 6.48
CA LEU A 175 -9.78 12.07 6.35
C LEU A 175 -9.71 11.58 4.90
N LEU A 176 -8.51 11.48 4.34
CA LEU A 176 -8.33 11.00 2.97
C LEU A 176 -8.56 9.48 2.87
N PHE A 177 -9.00 9.02 1.70
CA PHE A 177 -9.14 7.59 1.42
C PHE A 177 -7.78 6.91 1.28
N PRO A 178 -7.68 5.59 1.57
CA PRO A 178 -6.43 4.86 1.49
C PRO A 178 -5.76 4.98 0.11
N GLN A 179 -4.44 5.12 0.12
CA GLN A 179 -3.55 5.10 -1.05
C GLN A 179 -2.41 4.11 -0.80
N ASP A 180 -1.94 3.46 -1.87
CA ASP A 180 -0.81 2.53 -1.87
C ASP A 180 -0.96 1.46 -0.77
N ARG A 181 0.05 1.33 0.10
CA ARG A 181 0.08 0.32 1.16
C ARG A 181 -1.04 0.43 2.20
N THR A 182 -1.68 1.60 2.33
CA THR A 182 -2.76 1.78 3.31
C THR A 182 -4.06 1.09 2.89
N GLY A 183 -4.25 0.80 1.60
CA GLY A 183 -5.42 0.07 1.08
C GLY A 183 -5.22 -1.45 0.95
N LEU A 184 -4.05 -1.98 1.32
CA LEU A 184 -3.78 -3.43 1.28
C LEU A 184 -4.78 -4.28 2.07
N PRO A 185 -5.26 -3.86 3.26
CA PRO A 185 -6.26 -4.65 4.00
C PRO A 185 -7.56 -4.84 3.20
N LEU A 186 -8.01 -3.81 2.47
CA LEU A 186 -9.18 -3.89 1.59
C LEU A 186 -8.96 -4.90 0.47
N ILE A 187 -7.77 -4.91 -0.16
CA ILE A 187 -7.41 -5.89 -1.20
C ILE A 187 -7.45 -7.31 -0.61
N ALA A 188 -6.88 -7.52 0.57
CA ALA A 188 -6.88 -8.83 1.22
C ALA A 188 -8.31 -9.34 1.50
N LEU A 189 -9.17 -8.48 2.06
CA LEU A 189 -10.57 -8.80 2.31
C LEU A 189 -11.35 -9.07 1.02
N PHE A 190 -11.09 -8.29 -0.04
CA PHE A 190 -11.71 -8.48 -1.35
C PHE A 190 -11.30 -9.82 -1.98
N CYS A 191 -10.01 -10.16 -1.94
CA CYS A 191 -9.51 -11.45 -2.43
C CYS A 191 -10.04 -12.64 -1.62
N LEU A 192 -10.16 -12.51 -0.30
CA LEU A 192 -10.77 -13.55 0.55
C LEU A 192 -12.26 -13.73 0.23
N ALA A 193 -13.00 -12.64 0.04
CA ALA A 193 -14.39 -12.67 -0.38
C ALA A 193 -14.55 -13.32 -1.76
N LEU A 194 -13.70 -12.98 -2.73
CA LEU A 194 -13.69 -13.64 -4.04
C LEU A 194 -13.36 -15.13 -3.94
N GLY A 195 -12.37 -15.51 -3.15
CA GLY A 195 -12.03 -16.91 -2.89
C GLY A 195 -13.21 -17.68 -2.29
N ALA A 196 -13.88 -17.10 -1.29
CA ALA A 196 -15.09 -17.67 -0.71
C ALA A 196 -16.23 -17.79 -1.74
N LEU A 197 -16.39 -16.78 -2.62
CA LEU A 197 -17.37 -16.77 -3.70
C LEU A 197 -17.15 -17.92 -4.70
N THR A 198 -15.90 -18.19 -5.10
CA THR A 198 -15.59 -19.31 -6.03
C THR A 198 -16.07 -20.67 -5.48
N ARG A 199 -16.04 -20.84 -4.15
CA ARG A 199 -16.42 -22.08 -3.47
C ARG A 199 -17.89 -22.12 -3.06
N ALA A 200 -18.50 -20.97 -2.78
CA ALA A 200 -19.93 -20.87 -2.46
C ALA A 200 -20.81 -21.31 -3.65
N GLY A 201 -20.30 -21.20 -4.88
CA GLY A 201 -20.92 -21.72 -6.09
C GLY A 201 -22.13 -20.90 -6.53
N LEU A 202 -21.95 -20.12 -7.60
CA LEU A 202 -22.93 -19.16 -8.15
C LEU A 202 -24.20 -19.78 -8.79
N GLY A 203 -24.50 -21.07 -8.58
CA GLY A 203 -25.63 -21.74 -9.23
C GLY A 203 -25.89 -23.15 -8.72
N PRO A 204 -26.88 -23.88 -9.27
CA PRO A 204 -27.11 -25.32 -9.06
C PRO A 204 -25.81 -26.13 -9.24
N GLN A 205 -25.75 -27.37 -8.73
CA GLN A 205 -24.53 -28.19 -8.75
C GLN A 205 -23.88 -28.31 -10.15
N ASP A 206 -24.67 -28.23 -11.22
CA ASP A 206 -24.21 -28.32 -12.61
C ASP A 206 -23.65 -27.00 -13.19
N ASP A 207 -23.93 -25.85 -12.57
CA ASP A 207 -23.55 -24.51 -13.07
C ASP A 207 -22.26 -23.95 -12.43
N ARG A 208 -21.39 -24.82 -11.93
CA ARG A 208 -20.12 -24.44 -11.28
C ARG A 208 -19.09 -23.83 -12.23
N TRP A 209 -19.40 -23.68 -13.52
CA TRP A 209 -18.50 -23.10 -14.52
C TRP A 209 -18.10 -21.67 -14.16
N ALA A 210 -19.04 -20.84 -13.67
CA ALA A 210 -18.76 -19.45 -13.31
C ALA A 210 -17.74 -19.37 -12.15
N GLY A 211 -17.90 -20.21 -11.13
CA GLY A 211 -16.95 -20.29 -10.01
C GLY A 211 -15.57 -20.80 -10.45
N ARG A 212 -15.51 -21.76 -11.38
CA ARG A 212 -14.26 -22.25 -11.98
C ARG A 212 -13.57 -21.19 -12.82
N MET A 213 -14.32 -20.45 -13.65
CA MET A 213 -13.78 -19.34 -14.44
C MET A 213 -13.20 -18.26 -13.54
N LEU A 214 -13.93 -17.87 -12.48
CA LEU A 214 -13.42 -16.92 -11.49
C LEU A 214 -12.14 -17.44 -10.80
N ALA A 215 -12.08 -18.73 -10.45
CA ALA A 215 -10.88 -19.34 -9.88
C ALA A 215 -9.69 -19.33 -10.87
N VAL A 216 -9.93 -19.61 -12.17
CA VAL A 216 -8.91 -19.53 -13.22
C VAL A 216 -8.43 -18.09 -13.40
N MET A 217 -9.33 -17.11 -13.38
CA MET A 217 -8.97 -15.68 -13.45
C MET A 217 -8.11 -15.27 -12.25
N MET A 218 -8.48 -15.68 -11.03
CA MET A 218 -7.69 -15.43 -9.82
C MET A 218 -6.32 -16.10 -9.88
N ALA A 219 -6.24 -17.35 -10.36
CA ALA A 219 -4.98 -18.05 -10.55
C ALA A 219 -4.09 -17.35 -11.58
N ALA A 220 -4.65 -16.92 -12.71
CA ALA A 220 -3.93 -16.15 -13.73
C ALA A 220 -3.42 -14.82 -13.17
N LEU A 221 -4.22 -14.12 -12.36
CA LEU A 221 -3.79 -12.91 -11.68
C LEU A 221 -2.63 -13.19 -10.70
N CYS A 222 -2.72 -14.25 -9.88
CA CYS A 222 -1.65 -14.65 -8.98
C CYS A 222 -0.35 -15.00 -9.74
N VAL A 223 -0.44 -15.75 -10.84
CA VAL A 223 0.73 -16.07 -11.68
C VAL A 223 1.33 -14.79 -12.26
N ARG A 224 0.51 -13.86 -12.76
CA ARG A 224 0.99 -12.56 -13.22
C ARG A 224 1.71 -11.79 -12.12
N GLN A 225 1.16 -11.73 -10.90
CA GLN A 225 1.82 -11.07 -9.77
C GLN A 225 3.15 -11.72 -9.42
N ALA A 226 3.21 -13.06 -9.43
CA ALA A 226 4.45 -13.80 -9.18
C ALA A 226 5.51 -13.50 -10.26
N LEU A 227 5.10 -13.39 -11.54
CA LEU A 227 5.99 -13.01 -12.64
C LEU A 227 6.43 -11.54 -12.59
N GLN A 228 5.64 -10.67 -11.96
CA GLN A 228 5.96 -9.25 -11.74
C GLN A 228 6.69 -8.99 -10.41
N LEU A 229 6.98 -10.03 -9.62
CA LEU A 229 7.63 -9.89 -8.32
C LEU A 229 9.03 -9.30 -8.50
N GLN A 230 9.19 -8.04 -8.11
CA GLN A 230 10.45 -7.34 -8.14
C GLN A 230 11.06 -7.29 -6.74
N VAL A 231 12.22 -7.91 -6.57
CA VAL A 231 12.96 -7.93 -5.30
C VAL A 231 14.05 -6.85 -5.23
N GLN A 232 14.33 -6.19 -6.35
CA GLN A 232 15.39 -5.18 -6.44
C GLN A 232 14.98 -3.81 -5.92
N CYS A 233 13.68 -3.49 -5.93
CA CYS A 233 13.19 -2.18 -5.50
C CYS A 233 11.75 -2.25 -5.01
N TYR A 234 11.41 -1.38 -4.07
CA TYR A 234 10.02 -1.15 -3.69
C TYR A 234 9.37 -0.16 -4.66
N GLY A 235 8.16 -0.45 -5.14
CA GLY A 235 7.53 0.28 -6.26
C GLY A 235 7.51 1.80 -6.09
N ILE A 236 7.06 2.29 -4.93
CA ILE A 236 7.01 3.74 -4.66
C ILE A 236 8.39 4.37 -4.40
N TRP A 237 9.41 3.56 -4.08
CA TRP A 237 10.77 4.02 -3.77
C TRP A 237 11.76 3.58 -4.84
N ARG A 238 11.30 3.49 -6.09
CA ARG A 238 12.14 3.07 -7.21
C ARG A 238 13.33 4.01 -7.44
N TYR A 239 13.18 5.30 -7.10
CA TYR A 239 14.29 6.25 -7.11
C TYR A 239 15.47 5.81 -6.23
N ASP A 240 15.23 5.01 -5.18
CA ASP A 240 16.25 4.55 -4.24
C ASP A 240 16.92 3.23 -4.66
N ALA A 241 16.38 2.55 -5.68
CA ALA A 241 16.88 1.26 -6.17
C ALA A 241 18.35 1.30 -6.61
N GLY A 242 18.83 2.50 -6.96
CA GLY A 242 20.17 2.78 -7.43
C GLY A 242 21.13 3.32 -6.38
N THR A 243 20.66 3.72 -5.19
CA THR A 243 21.47 4.52 -4.27
C THR A 243 22.74 3.80 -3.84
N ARG A 244 22.67 2.48 -3.63
CA ARG A 244 23.87 1.67 -3.36
C ARG A 244 24.90 1.75 -4.49
N ARG A 245 24.44 1.67 -5.75
CA ARG A 245 25.31 1.74 -6.93
C ARG A 245 25.87 3.14 -7.12
N LEU A 246 25.08 4.19 -6.88
CA LEU A 246 25.55 5.57 -6.88
C LEU A 246 26.62 5.81 -5.82
N ALA A 247 26.40 5.33 -4.59
CA ALA A 247 27.40 5.41 -3.54
C ALA A 247 28.69 4.70 -3.95
N GLY A 248 28.60 3.50 -4.54
CA GLY A 248 29.77 2.77 -5.06
C GLY A 248 30.49 3.52 -6.18
N ALA A 249 29.74 4.12 -7.12
CA ALA A 249 30.31 4.95 -8.17
C ALA A 249 31.02 6.18 -7.61
N LEU A 250 30.48 6.78 -6.54
CA LEU A 250 31.11 7.90 -5.84
C LEU A 250 32.42 7.49 -5.16
N VAL A 251 32.48 6.29 -4.56
CA VAL A 251 33.74 5.73 -4.02
C VAL A 251 34.77 5.56 -5.12
N ASN A 252 34.41 4.89 -6.22
CA ASN A 252 35.32 4.67 -7.34
C ASN A 252 35.81 5.99 -7.97
N TRP A 253 34.93 6.99 -8.06
CA TRP A 253 35.31 8.32 -8.52
C TRP A 253 36.27 9.01 -7.54
N HIS A 254 36.04 8.91 -6.23
CA HIS A 254 36.91 9.49 -5.20
C HIS A 254 38.32 8.88 -5.22
N GLU A 255 38.46 7.59 -5.52
CA GLU A 255 39.77 6.92 -5.66
C GLU A 255 40.64 7.51 -6.79
N THR A 256 40.02 8.21 -7.75
CA THR A 256 40.75 8.93 -8.82
C THR A 256 41.17 10.35 -8.44
N GLN A 257 40.68 10.86 -7.30
CA GLN A 257 40.99 12.20 -6.80
C GLN A 257 42.29 12.19 -5.97
N PRO A 258 42.95 13.35 -5.83
CA PRO A 258 44.13 13.45 -4.98
C PRO A 258 43.87 12.98 -3.54
N PRO A 259 44.85 12.33 -2.88
CA PRO A 259 44.71 11.93 -1.48
C PRO A 259 44.35 13.12 -0.56
N GLY A 260 43.44 12.88 0.38
CA GLY A 260 42.95 13.91 1.31
C GLY A 260 41.85 14.83 0.76
N THR A 261 41.41 14.62 -0.48
CA THR A 261 40.27 15.37 -1.05
C THR A 261 39.00 15.10 -0.25
N THR A 262 38.45 16.17 0.33
CA THR A 262 37.12 16.15 0.96
C THR A 262 36.06 16.46 -0.09
N VAL A 263 35.04 15.60 -0.19
CA VAL A 263 34.00 15.69 -1.19
C VAL A 263 32.76 16.33 -0.59
N ARG A 264 32.21 17.33 -1.29
CA ARG A 264 30.89 17.91 -0.98
C ARG A 264 29.89 17.43 -2.03
N LEU A 265 28.93 16.60 -1.60
CA LEU A 265 27.88 16.06 -2.47
C LEU A 265 26.56 16.79 -2.24
N ALA A 266 26.03 17.40 -3.30
CA ALA A 266 24.64 17.83 -3.35
C ALA A 266 23.76 16.68 -3.83
N ALA A 267 22.59 16.44 -3.23
CA ALA A 267 21.68 15.38 -3.66
C ALA A 267 20.22 15.85 -3.78
N SER A 268 19.44 15.21 -4.67
CA SER A 268 18.00 15.43 -4.72
C SER A 268 17.39 15.00 -3.40
N TRP A 269 16.30 15.66 -2.98
CA TRP A 269 15.76 15.50 -1.63
C TRP A 269 15.43 14.04 -1.27
N ARG A 270 15.07 13.18 -2.24
CA ARG A 270 14.81 11.76 -1.98
C ARG A 270 16.07 10.89 -1.90
N LEU A 271 17.17 11.32 -2.51
CA LEU A 271 18.44 10.61 -2.50
C LEU A 271 19.28 10.94 -1.26
N GLU A 272 19.13 12.15 -0.71
CA GLU A 272 19.90 12.63 0.45
C GLU A 272 19.87 11.66 1.65
N PRO A 273 18.70 11.15 2.13
CA PRO A 273 18.68 10.27 3.29
C PRO A 273 19.42 8.96 3.04
N SER A 274 19.21 8.37 1.86
CA SER A 274 19.82 7.08 1.51
C SER A 274 21.32 7.19 1.25
N LEU A 275 21.79 8.29 0.65
CA LEU A 275 23.22 8.55 0.49
C LEU A 275 23.91 8.80 1.83
N ASN A 276 23.26 9.50 2.77
CA ASN A 276 23.78 9.65 4.13
C ASN A 276 23.81 8.32 4.92
N PHE A 277 22.83 7.44 4.68
CA PHE A 277 22.87 6.07 5.20
C PHE A 277 24.12 5.34 4.71
N TYR A 278 24.41 5.34 3.39
CA TYR A 278 25.61 4.69 2.86
C TYR A 278 26.91 5.36 3.30
N ARG A 279 26.94 6.69 3.39
CA ARG A 279 28.08 7.45 3.96
C ARG A 279 28.44 6.93 5.35
N THR A 280 27.44 6.77 6.21
CA THR A 280 27.63 6.30 7.59
C THR A 280 27.94 4.80 7.63
N MET A 281 27.18 3.99 6.88
CA MET A 281 27.31 2.53 6.84
C MET A 281 28.68 2.07 6.32
N TRP A 282 29.26 2.80 5.36
CA TRP A 282 30.54 2.46 4.74
C TRP A 282 31.73 3.25 5.30
N GLY A 283 31.52 4.11 6.31
CA GLY A 283 32.60 4.91 6.91
C GLY A 283 33.27 5.86 5.91
N LEU A 284 32.49 6.54 5.07
CA LEU A 284 33.01 7.46 4.06
C LEU A 284 33.36 8.82 4.70
N ASP A 285 34.41 8.87 5.52
CA ASP A 285 34.80 10.06 6.28
C ASP A 285 35.32 11.21 5.41
N TRP A 286 35.76 10.91 4.19
CA TRP A 286 36.12 11.90 3.18
C TRP A 286 34.91 12.59 2.54
N LEU A 287 33.71 12.05 2.72
CA LEU A 287 32.46 12.61 2.22
C LEU A 287 31.81 13.45 3.33
N ALA A 288 31.70 14.76 3.09
CA ALA A 288 30.92 15.63 3.96
C ALA A 288 29.45 15.14 4.02
N PRO A 289 28.69 15.44 5.11
CA PRO A 289 27.28 15.13 5.17
C PRO A 289 26.57 15.54 3.88
N VAL A 290 25.85 14.60 3.27
CA VAL A 290 25.14 14.86 2.03
C VAL A 290 24.02 15.82 2.35
N THR A 291 23.93 16.90 1.60
CA THR A 291 22.89 17.92 1.77
C THR A 291 22.11 18.08 0.49
N ARG A 292 20.89 18.59 0.60
CA ARG A 292 20.20 19.16 -0.57
C ARG A 292 21.08 20.27 -1.12
N GLY A 293 21.36 20.27 -2.42
CA GLY A 293 22.05 21.39 -3.05
C GLY A 293 21.36 22.69 -2.61
N SER A 294 22.13 23.72 -2.24
CA SER A 294 21.61 24.90 -1.55
C SER A 294 20.32 25.42 -2.19
N GLU A 295 19.21 25.30 -1.47
CA GLU A 295 17.89 25.83 -1.82
C GLU A 295 17.95 27.38 -1.78
N ARG A 296 18.58 28.02 -2.77
CA ARG A 296 18.43 29.47 -2.96
C ARG A 296 17.08 29.74 -3.62
N GLY A 297 16.06 29.92 -2.79
CA GLY A 297 14.74 30.46 -3.17
C GLY A 297 13.63 29.42 -3.21
N ALA A 298 12.38 29.89 -3.08
CA ALA A 298 11.13 29.11 -3.00
C ALA A 298 10.84 28.18 -4.22
N ALA A 299 11.78 28.06 -5.16
CA ALA A 299 11.71 27.23 -6.36
C ALA A 299 12.76 26.09 -6.39
N GLY A 300 13.54 25.86 -5.31
CA GLY A 300 14.34 24.62 -5.16
C GLY A 300 15.41 24.39 -6.25
N HIS A 301 16.18 25.41 -6.62
CA HIS A 301 17.20 25.29 -7.66
C HIS A 301 18.53 24.81 -7.07
N PHE A 302 19.06 23.69 -7.58
CA PHE A 302 20.46 23.29 -7.35
C PHE A 302 21.41 24.37 -7.86
N GLY A 303 22.21 24.97 -6.99
CA GLY A 303 23.39 25.75 -7.39
C GLY A 303 24.61 24.84 -7.45
N ALA A 304 25.39 24.91 -8.53
CA ALA A 304 26.64 24.13 -8.68
C ALA A 304 27.81 24.68 -7.83
N GLU A 305 27.69 25.89 -7.29
CA GLU A 305 28.77 26.56 -6.57
C GLU A 305 29.14 25.82 -5.26
N GLY A 306 30.39 25.38 -5.19
CA GLY A 306 30.99 24.78 -4.00
C GLY A 306 30.71 23.28 -3.80
N TRP A 307 30.08 22.60 -4.76
CA TRP A 307 29.89 21.15 -4.75
C TRP A 307 30.92 20.46 -5.63
N SER A 308 31.49 19.37 -5.12
CA SER A 308 32.41 18.52 -5.88
C SER A 308 31.63 17.61 -6.83
N VAL A 309 30.47 17.13 -6.39
CA VAL A 309 29.62 16.18 -7.11
C VAL A 309 28.14 16.48 -6.80
N CYS A 310 27.26 16.18 -7.74
CA CYS A 310 25.81 16.22 -7.61
C CYS A 310 25.20 14.83 -7.87
N ALA A 311 24.23 14.41 -7.05
CA ALA A 311 23.40 13.24 -7.25
C ALA A 311 21.96 13.67 -7.53
N LEU A 312 21.48 13.42 -8.76
CA LEU A 312 20.21 13.91 -9.27
C LEU A 312 19.23 12.75 -9.49
N GLU A 313 17.97 12.94 -9.15
CA GLU A 313 16.89 12.04 -9.59
C GLU A 313 16.71 12.10 -11.11
N ALA A 314 16.07 11.08 -11.70
CA ALA A 314 15.75 11.08 -13.13
C ALA A 314 14.92 12.30 -13.56
N ALA A 315 14.02 12.78 -12.70
CA ALA A 315 13.22 13.98 -12.94
C ALA A 315 14.08 15.27 -13.02
N ASP A 316 15.23 15.27 -12.35
CA ASP A 316 16.18 16.37 -12.28
C ASP A 316 17.30 16.24 -13.32
N ALA A 317 17.23 15.26 -14.23
CA ALA A 317 18.27 15.02 -15.24
C ALA A 317 18.53 16.24 -16.14
N HIS A 318 17.51 17.08 -16.37
CA HIS A 318 17.64 18.34 -17.12
C HIS A 318 18.61 19.35 -16.46
N LEU A 319 18.87 19.22 -15.16
CA LEU A 319 19.84 20.07 -14.46
C LEU A 319 21.28 19.75 -14.83
N VAL A 320 21.57 18.55 -15.36
CA VAL A 320 22.90 18.19 -15.84
C VAL A 320 23.35 19.17 -16.93
N GLU A 321 22.52 19.38 -17.94
CA GLU A 321 22.81 20.32 -19.02
C GLU A 321 22.77 21.78 -18.53
N ARG A 322 21.73 22.14 -17.75
CA ARG A 322 21.54 23.52 -17.28
C ARG A 322 22.69 24.03 -16.41
N LEU A 323 23.29 23.15 -15.61
CA LEU A 323 24.37 23.49 -14.68
C LEU A 323 25.76 23.16 -15.26
N GLY A 324 25.84 22.70 -16.52
CA GLY A 324 27.10 22.31 -17.14
C GLY A 324 27.80 21.16 -16.40
N LEU A 325 27.05 20.18 -15.91
CA LEU A 325 27.61 19.02 -15.21
C LEU A 325 28.00 17.92 -16.19
N ARG A 326 29.11 17.23 -15.89
CA ARG A 326 29.56 16.03 -16.58
C ARG A 326 29.08 14.78 -15.82
N PRO A 327 28.25 13.91 -16.42
CA PRO A 327 27.85 12.65 -15.79
C PRO A 327 29.05 11.74 -15.54
N ILE A 328 29.19 11.26 -14.30
CA ILE A 328 30.20 10.27 -13.90
C ILE A 328 29.60 8.88 -13.67
N GLY A 329 28.29 8.79 -13.47
CA GLY A 329 27.58 7.52 -13.39
C GLY A 329 26.07 7.70 -13.47
N ALA A 330 25.36 6.65 -13.88
CA ALA A 330 23.90 6.63 -13.88
C ALA A 330 23.39 5.25 -13.47
N ASP A 331 22.27 5.25 -12.76
CA ASP A 331 21.60 4.03 -12.37
C ASP A 331 20.49 3.66 -13.37
N LEU A 332 20.53 2.43 -13.89
CA LEU A 332 19.58 1.97 -14.92
C LEU A 332 18.14 1.80 -14.41
N VAL A 333 17.93 1.62 -13.10
CA VAL A 333 16.60 1.30 -12.53
C VAL A 333 15.86 2.56 -12.09
N SER A 334 16.55 3.42 -11.34
CA SER A 334 16.05 4.69 -10.82
C SER A 334 16.19 5.83 -11.81
N GLY A 335 17.10 5.71 -12.79
CA GLY A 335 17.50 6.80 -13.69
C GLY A 335 18.25 7.93 -12.97
N ALA A 336 18.65 7.71 -11.72
CA ALA A 336 19.40 8.71 -10.96
C ALA A 336 20.83 8.84 -11.52
N ILE A 337 21.34 10.08 -11.54
CA ILE A 337 22.59 10.46 -12.19
C ILE A 337 23.53 11.02 -11.14
N LEU A 338 24.78 10.57 -11.16
CA LEU A 338 25.88 11.18 -10.45
C LEU A 338 26.69 12.01 -11.45
N ALA A 339 26.94 13.29 -11.17
CA ALA A 339 27.61 14.20 -12.08
C ALA A 339 28.53 15.19 -11.34
N GLU A 340 29.60 15.64 -11.98
CA GLU A 340 30.54 16.63 -11.43
C GLU A 340 30.51 17.93 -12.27
N PRO A 341 30.94 19.09 -11.75
CA PRO A 341 31.04 20.32 -12.54
C PRO A 341 32.01 20.17 -13.72
N SER A 342 31.64 20.64 -14.92
CA SER A 342 32.58 20.74 -16.04
C SER A 342 33.59 21.86 -15.75
N SER A 343 34.88 21.50 -15.77
CA SER A 343 36.01 22.43 -15.64
C SER A 343 36.17 23.35 -16.85
#